data_AF-A0A2V9PHX2-F1
#
_entry.id   AF-A0A2V9PHX2-F1
#
_cell.length_a   1.000
_cell.length_b   1.000
_cell.length_c   1.000
_cell.angle_alpha   90.00
_cell.angle_beta   90.00
_cell.angle_gamma   90.00
#
_symmetry.space_group_name_H-M   'P 1'
#
loop_
_entity.id
_entity.type
_entity.pdbx_description
1 polymer ?
#
loop_
_entity_poly.entity_id
_entity_poly.type
_entity_poly.pdbx_seq_one_letter_code
_entity_poly.pdbx_strand_id
1 'polypeptide(L)'
;QIFGRIYKGRVGKVRLSARAGNEPYETIIAFDTSKTTFHPGITTLWARQRVEELMDQWRHSDENGQKEIRDSVIAHAIRYRLVTRFTSLVAAEEIVANIGGQSKTVPVPTELPAGWQMEKVFGAPATGTADAFFETMGVALLFFGLALLLLLRRVRVGAPS
;
A
#
# COMPACT_ATOMS: atom_id res chain seq x y z
N GLN A 1 1.16 -34.36 -25.74
CA GLN A 1 1.18 -33.54 -26.98
C GLN A 1 2.38 -32.60 -26.89
N ILE A 2 3.02 -32.26 -28.01
CA ILE A 2 4.21 -31.40 -28.03
C ILE A 2 3.87 -30.16 -28.86
N PHE A 3 4.09 -28.97 -28.30
CA PHE A 3 3.92 -27.71 -29.00
C PHE A 3 5.28 -27.01 -29.17
N GLY A 4 5.42 -26.23 -30.25
CA GLY A 4 6.63 -25.46 -30.54
C GLY A 4 6.32 -24.15 -31.25
N ARG A 5 7.27 -23.21 -31.22
CA ARG A 5 7.15 -21.90 -31.88
C ARG A 5 8.02 -21.82 -33.12
N ILE A 6 7.44 -21.38 -34.23
CA ILE A 6 8.14 -21.10 -35.50
C ILE A 6 7.96 -19.61 -35.83
N TYR A 7 9.06 -18.91 -36.12
CA TYR A 7 9.06 -17.45 -36.26
C TYR A 7 8.77 -16.92 -37.66
N LYS A 8 8.92 -17.75 -38.70
CA LYS A 8 8.70 -17.38 -40.11
C LYS A 8 8.00 -18.53 -40.84
N GLY A 9 7.19 -18.20 -41.84
CA GLY A 9 6.61 -19.16 -42.78
C GLY A 9 7.72 -20.02 -43.38
N ARG A 10 7.67 -21.33 -43.14
CA ARG A 10 8.66 -22.32 -43.55
C ARG A 10 7.97 -23.63 -43.86
N VAL A 11 8.40 -24.26 -44.95
CA VAL A 11 8.11 -25.65 -45.25
C VAL A 11 9.22 -26.50 -44.65
N GLY A 12 8.86 -27.58 -43.96
CA GLY A 12 9.83 -28.44 -43.31
C GLY A 12 9.31 -29.85 -43.09
N LYS A 13 10.17 -30.68 -42.51
CA LYS A 13 9.88 -32.06 -42.14
C LYS A 13 10.26 -32.26 -40.67
N VAL A 14 9.36 -32.83 -39.89
CA VAL A 14 9.65 -33.31 -38.53
C VAL A 14 9.85 -34.82 -38.61
N ARG A 15 10.96 -35.30 -38.07
CA ARG A 15 11.22 -36.73 -37.89
C ARG A 15 10.82 -37.11 -36.47
N LEU A 16 9.88 -38.04 -36.35
CA LEU A 16 9.50 -38.66 -35.09
C LEU A 16 10.09 -40.07 -35.05
N SER A 17 11.01 -40.29 -34.11
CA SER A 17 11.55 -41.60 -33.80
C SER A 17 10.98 -42.09 -32.46
N ALA A 18 10.46 -43.31 -32.44
CA ALA A 18 9.97 -44.00 -31.26
C ALA A 18 10.40 -45.47 -31.28
N ARG A 19 10.13 -46.22 -30.21
CA ARG A 19 10.23 -47.68 -30.22
C ARG A 19 8.85 -48.25 -29.95
N ALA A 20 8.36 -49.11 -30.84
CA ALA A 20 7.13 -49.86 -30.65
C ALA A 20 7.51 -51.27 -30.16
N GLY A 21 7.60 -51.44 -28.84
CA GLY A 21 8.21 -52.64 -28.27
C GLY A 21 9.70 -52.71 -28.58
N ASN A 22 10.15 -53.78 -29.24
CA ASN A 22 11.56 -53.96 -29.58
C ASN A 22 11.96 -53.36 -30.95
N GLU A 23 10.98 -52.94 -31.76
CA GLU A 23 11.22 -52.41 -33.11
C GLU A 23 11.35 -50.87 -33.11
N PRO A 24 12.37 -50.31 -33.78
CA PRO A 24 12.44 -48.88 -33.98
C PRO A 24 11.37 -48.44 -34.97
N TYR A 25 10.59 -47.43 -34.58
CA TYR A 25 9.56 -46.80 -35.42
C TYR A 25 10.00 -45.39 -35.78
N GLU A 26 10.04 -45.07 -37.08
CA GLU A 26 10.35 -43.72 -37.55
C GLU A 26 9.24 -43.26 -38.50
N THR A 27 8.74 -42.04 -38.29
CA THR A 27 7.80 -41.39 -39.20
C THR A 27 8.21 -39.96 -39.49
N ILE A 28 7.95 -39.52 -40.71
CA ILE A 28 8.28 -38.17 -41.18
C ILE A 28 6.97 -37.43 -41.45
N ILE A 29 6.78 -36.33 -40.75
CA ILE A 29 5.62 -35.47 -40.88
C ILE A 29 6.06 -34.21 -41.61
N ALA A 30 5.59 -34.02 -42.85
CA ALA A 30 5.79 -32.79 -43.58
C ALA A 30 4.84 -31.71 -43.04
N PHE A 31 5.34 -30.47 -42.92
CA PHE A 31 4.53 -29.32 -42.52
C PHE A 31 4.84 -28.13 -43.42
N ASP A 32 3.82 -27.31 -43.66
CA ASP A 32 3.91 -26.08 -44.43
C ASP A 32 3.26 -24.95 -43.63
N THR A 33 4.07 -24.08 -43.02
CA THR A 33 3.55 -22.91 -42.29
C THR A 33 3.37 -21.68 -43.17
N SER A 34 3.64 -21.75 -44.48
CA SER A 34 3.38 -20.65 -45.40
C SER A 34 1.89 -20.50 -45.74
N LYS A 35 1.13 -21.61 -45.65
CA LYS A 35 -0.31 -21.66 -45.92
C LYS A 35 -1.16 -21.66 -44.65
N THR A 36 -0.53 -21.58 -43.48
CA THR A 36 -1.25 -21.72 -42.20
C THR A 36 -1.87 -20.39 -41.78
N THR A 37 -3.06 -20.48 -41.18
CA THR A 37 -3.71 -19.32 -40.54
C THR A 37 -3.27 -19.26 -39.08
N PHE A 38 -3.09 -18.05 -38.55
CA PHE A 38 -2.74 -17.88 -37.15
C PHE A 38 -3.90 -18.30 -36.24
N HIS A 39 -3.66 -19.26 -35.34
CA HIS A 39 -4.63 -19.74 -34.37
C HIS A 39 -4.21 -19.33 -32.94
N PRO A 40 -4.91 -18.37 -32.31
CA PRO A 40 -4.54 -17.88 -30.98
C PRO A 40 -4.59 -18.98 -29.90
N GLY A 41 -5.53 -19.93 -30.00
CA GLY A 41 -5.64 -21.04 -29.04
C GLY A 41 -4.39 -21.92 -28.97
N ILE A 42 -3.73 -22.18 -30.11
CA ILE A 42 -2.49 -22.97 -30.15
C ILE A 42 -1.35 -22.22 -29.44
N THR A 43 -1.33 -20.89 -29.55
CA THR A 43 -0.34 -20.06 -28.84
C THR A 43 -0.51 -20.17 -27.33
N THR A 44 -1.75 -20.12 -26.83
CA THR A 44 -2.03 -20.29 -25.39
C THR A 44 -1.65 -21.68 -24.89
N LEU A 45 -1.91 -22.74 -25.68
CA LEU A 45 -1.51 -24.11 -25.32
C LEU A 45 0.01 -24.26 -25.22
N TRP A 46 0.74 -23.74 -26.21
CA TRP A 46 2.20 -23.71 -26.17
C TRP A 46 2.73 -22.92 -24.98
N ALA A 47 2.15 -21.75 -24.70
CA ALA A 47 2.58 -20.90 -23.59
C ALA A 47 2.37 -21.59 -22.23
N ARG A 48 1.25 -22.31 -22.04
CA ARG A 48 1.01 -23.11 -20.84
C ARG A 48 2.03 -24.25 -20.70
N GLN A 49 2.27 -25.00 -21.79
CA GLN A 49 3.29 -26.06 -21.78
C GLN A 49 4.68 -25.52 -21.43
N ARG A 50 5.04 -24.34 -21.94
CA ARG A 50 6.32 -23.71 -21.62
C ARG A 50 6.43 -23.32 -20.14
N VAL A 51 5.34 -22.86 -19.52
CA VAL A 51 5.29 -22.60 -18.08
C VAL A 51 5.48 -23.89 -17.28
N GLU A 52 4.82 -24.98 -17.67
CA GLU A 52 4.97 -26.28 -17.00
C GLU A 52 6.43 -26.77 -17.02
N GLU A 53 7.09 -26.68 -18.18
CA GLU A 53 8.52 -27.03 -18.32
C GLU A 53 9.41 -26.18 -17.40
N LEU A 54 9.17 -24.86 -17.33
CA LEU A 54 9.90 -23.96 -16.43
C LEU A 54 9.62 -24.30 -14.96
N MET A 55 8.39 -24.63 -14.59
CA MET A 55 8.04 -25.02 -13.22
C MET A 55 8.68 -26.35 -12.81
N ASP A 56 8.85 -27.28 -13.75
CA ASP A 56 9.58 -28.52 -13.49
C ASP A 56 11.07 -28.27 -13.31
N GLN A 57 11.67 -27.38 -14.10
CA GLN A 57 13.05 -26.94 -13.88
C GLN A 57 13.21 -26.26 -12.52
N TRP A 58 12.29 -25.36 -12.17
CA TRP A 58 12.27 -24.64 -10.90
C TRP A 58 12.31 -25.59 -9.70
N ARG A 59 11.61 -26.73 -9.77
CA ARG A 59 11.57 -27.73 -8.70
C ARG A 59 12.92 -28.41 -8.44
N HIS A 60 13.80 -28.46 -9.44
CA HIS A 60 15.10 -29.12 -9.36
C HIS A 60 16.27 -28.13 -9.23
N SER A 61 16.01 -26.81 -9.25
CA SER A 61 17.02 -25.76 -9.14
C SER A 61 17.33 -25.39 -7.70
N ASP A 62 18.53 -24.83 -7.50
CA ASP A 62 18.95 -24.16 -6.26
C ASP A 62 18.25 -22.79 -6.08
N GLU A 63 18.49 -22.11 -4.96
CA GLU A 63 17.80 -20.84 -4.63
C GLU A 63 18.00 -19.75 -5.70
N ASN A 64 19.21 -19.66 -6.28
CA ASN A 64 19.51 -18.69 -7.32
C ASN A 64 18.78 -19.04 -8.64
N GLY A 65 18.85 -20.30 -9.08
CA GLY A 65 18.13 -20.76 -10.26
C GLY A 65 16.62 -20.65 -10.12
N GLN A 66 16.08 -20.90 -8.92
CA GLN A 66 14.67 -20.72 -8.63
C GLN A 66 14.21 -19.27 -8.83
N LYS A 67 15.03 -18.29 -8.45
CA LYS A 67 14.73 -16.87 -8.65
C LYS A 67 14.68 -16.52 -10.14
N GLU A 68 15.70 -16.91 -10.91
CA GLU A 68 15.77 -16.64 -12.34
C GLU A 68 14.61 -17.28 -13.13
N ILE A 69 14.27 -18.51 -12.78
CA ILE A 69 13.16 -19.23 -13.40
C ILE A 69 11.82 -18.60 -13.01
N ARG A 70 11.64 -18.20 -11.74
CA ARG A 70 10.44 -17.49 -11.29
C ARG A 70 10.22 -16.22 -12.12
N ASP A 71 11.25 -15.39 -12.28
CA ASP A 71 11.16 -14.14 -13.04
C ASP A 71 10.85 -14.42 -14.52
N SER A 72 11.42 -15.48 -15.07
CA SER A 72 11.11 -15.96 -16.42
C SER A 72 9.65 -16.41 -16.57
N VAL A 73 9.11 -17.14 -15.59
CA VAL A 73 7.70 -17.57 -15.56
C VAL A 73 6.77 -16.36 -15.48
N ILE A 74 7.08 -15.37 -14.63
CA ILE A 74 6.27 -14.15 -14.48
C ILE A 74 6.24 -13.37 -15.80
N ALA A 75 7.39 -13.13 -16.42
CA ALA A 75 7.48 -12.43 -17.70
C ALA A 75 6.70 -13.16 -18.81
N HIS A 76 6.78 -14.49 -18.83
CA HIS A 76 6.02 -15.31 -19.78
C HIS A 76 4.52 -15.27 -19.53
N ALA A 77 4.09 -15.39 -18.27
CA ALA A 77 2.71 -15.36 -17.86
C ALA A 77 2.04 -14.01 -18.19
N ILE A 78 2.72 -12.89 -17.92
CA ILE A 78 2.24 -11.55 -18.27
C ILE A 78 2.09 -11.41 -19.80
N ARG A 79 3.09 -11.85 -20.57
CA ARG A 79 3.07 -11.75 -22.04
C ARG A 79 1.88 -12.48 -22.66
N TYR A 80 1.52 -13.65 -22.14
CA TYR A 80 0.45 -14.49 -22.69
C TYR A 80 -0.84 -14.47 -21.85
N ARG A 81 -0.95 -13.56 -20.87
CA ARG A 81 -2.11 -13.40 -19.98
C ARG A 81 -2.51 -14.71 -19.28
N LEU A 82 -1.51 -15.42 -18.75
CA LEU A 82 -1.70 -16.68 -18.03
C LEU A 82 -1.74 -16.43 -16.53
N VAL A 83 -2.60 -17.18 -15.83
CA VAL A 83 -2.57 -17.30 -14.36
C VAL A 83 -1.68 -18.46 -13.99
N THR A 84 -0.72 -18.22 -13.10
CA THR A 84 0.29 -19.20 -12.65
C THR A 84 0.42 -19.14 -11.13
N ARG A 85 1.28 -19.97 -10.54
CA ARG A 85 1.60 -19.88 -9.10
C ARG A 85 2.09 -18.50 -8.67
N PHE A 86 2.70 -17.74 -9.59
CA PHE A 86 3.32 -16.45 -9.31
C PHE A 86 2.50 -15.25 -9.81
N THR A 87 1.32 -15.47 -10.41
CA THR A 87 0.50 -14.41 -11.00
C THR A 87 -0.98 -14.64 -10.69
N SER A 88 -1.71 -13.57 -10.40
CA SER A 88 -3.16 -13.60 -10.13
C SER A 88 -3.89 -12.65 -11.06
N LEU A 89 -5.15 -12.97 -11.37
CA LEU A 89 -6.06 -12.07 -12.08
C LEU A 89 -6.92 -11.35 -11.04
N VAL A 90 -6.81 -10.03 -10.97
CA VAL A 90 -7.59 -9.18 -10.07
C VAL A 90 -8.48 -8.29 -10.91
N ALA A 91 -9.78 -8.28 -10.58
CA ALA A 91 -10.72 -7.30 -11.10
C ALA A 91 -10.84 -6.18 -10.05
N ALA A 92 -10.39 -4.98 -10.41
CA ALA A 92 -10.57 -3.79 -9.57
C ALA A 92 -11.72 -2.96 -10.13
N GLU A 93 -12.63 -2.55 -9.26
CA GLU A 93 -13.66 -1.55 -9.56
C GLU A 93 -13.16 -0.19 -9.07
N GLU A 94 -13.19 0.82 -9.94
CA GLU A 94 -12.77 2.18 -9.60
C GLU A 94 -13.98 2.99 -9.13
N ILE A 95 -14.20 3.04 -7.82
CA ILE A 95 -15.26 3.86 -7.21
C ILE A 95 -14.65 5.20 -6.79
N VAL A 96 -14.92 6.25 -7.57
CA VAL A 96 -14.53 7.61 -7.21
C VAL A 96 -15.52 8.17 -6.17
N ALA A 97 -15.16 8.09 -4.88
CA ALA A 97 -16.01 8.54 -3.78
C ALA A 97 -16.27 10.07 -3.76
N ASN A 98 -15.38 10.85 -4.37
CA ASN A 98 -15.51 12.32 -4.43
C ASN A 98 -15.17 12.83 -5.84
N ILE A 99 -16.13 12.68 -6.75
CA ILE A 99 -16.01 13.10 -8.16
C ILE A 99 -15.76 14.62 -8.29
N GLY A 100 -16.15 15.42 -7.29
CA GLY A 100 -16.11 16.88 -7.34
C GLY A 100 -15.04 17.57 -6.48
N GLY A 101 -14.23 16.83 -5.71
CA GLY A 101 -13.19 17.40 -4.83
C GLY A 101 -13.71 18.27 -3.66
N GLN A 102 -15.02 18.43 -3.53
CA GLN A 102 -15.65 19.26 -2.50
C GLN A 102 -15.73 18.43 -1.21
N SER A 103 -14.79 18.67 -0.29
CA SER A 103 -14.87 18.09 1.06
C SER A 103 -15.94 18.83 1.86
N LYS A 104 -16.96 18.13 2.33
CA LYS A 104 -17.93 18.68 3.28
C LYS A 104 -17.53 18.26 4.68
N THR A 105 -17.26 19.24 5.55
CA THR A 105 -17.09 19.00 6.98
C THR A 105 -18.44 18.62 7.55
N VAL A 106 -18.62 17.34 7.85
CA VAL A 106 -19.80 16.82 8.56
C VAL A 106 -19.41 16.67 10.04
N PRO A 107 -20.12 17.31 10.98
CA PRO A 107 -19.89 17.08 12.39
C PRO A 107 -20.29 15.64 12.72
N VAL A 108 -19.31 14.84 13.13
CA VAL A 108 -19.54 13.47 13.63
C VAL A 108 -19.96 13.58 15.09
N PRO A 109 -21.15 13.07 15.49
CA PRO A 109 -21.53 13.03 16.89
C PRO A 109 -20.52 12.19 17.67
N THR A 110 -19.84 12.82 18.62
CA THR A 110 -19.01 12.10 19.59
C THR A 110 -19.90 11.69 20.75
N GLU A 111 -20.29 10.42 20.78
CA GLU A 111 -20.85 9.81 21.98
C GLU A 111 -19.76 9.83 23.07
N LEU A 112 -20.05 10.42 24.23
CA LEU A 112 -19.18 10.29 25.39
C LEU A 112 -19.19 8.81 25.83
N PRO A 113 -18.02 8.17 26.06
CA PRO A 113 -17.98 6.80 26.53
C PRO A 113 -18.78 6.65 27.83
N ALA A 114 -19.52 5.54 27.97
CA ALA A 114 -20.35 5.30 29.13
C ALA A 114 -19.55 5.45 30.44
N GLY A 115 -20.01 6.35 31.32
CA GLY A 115 -19.36 6.65 32.61
C GLY A 115 -18.56 7.97 32.66
N TRP A 116 -18.47 8.71 31.55
CA TRP A 116 -17.78 10.02 31.53
C TRP A 116 -18.70 11.15 31.99
N GLN A 117 -18.26 11.94 32.98
CA GLN A 117 -18.95 13.15 33.46
C GLN A 117 -18.37 14.38 32.76
N MET A 118 -19.18 15.11 32.01
CA MET A 118 -18.75 16.26 31.18
C MET A 118 -18.03 17.34 32.01
N GLU A 119 -18.48 17.61 33.25
CA GLU A 119 -17.85 18.54 34.20
C GLU A 119 -16.38 18.20 34.53
N LYS A 120 -15.99 16.91 34.53
CA LYS A 120 -14.62 16.51 34.92
C LYS A 120 -13.62 16.58 33.77
N VAL A 121 -14.11 16.62 32.53
CA VAL A 121 -13.25 16.64 31.33
C VAL A 121 -13.04 18.07 30.84
N PHE A 122 -14.03 18.94 31.05
CA PHE A 122 -14.00 20.34 30.62
C PHE A 122 -14.05 21.36 31.77
N GLY A 123 -13.99 20.89 33.03
CA GLY A 123 -13.92 21.77 34.20
C GLY A 123 -12.68 22.67 34.11
N ALA A 124 -12.91 23.99 34.22
CA ALA A 124 -11.88 25.02 34.17
C ALA A 124 -10.64 24.64 35.00
N PRO A 125 -9.42 24.95 34.55
CA PRO A 125 -8.22 24.55 35.27
C PRO A 125 -8.25 25.14 36.68
N ALA A 126 -8.56 24.30 37.66
CA ALA A 126 -8.26 24.56 39.06
C ALA A 126 -6.75 24.42 39.23
N THR A 127 -5.99 25.29 38.57
CA THR A 127 -4.57 25.47 38.86
C THR A 127 -4.48 25.99 40.28
N GLY A 128 -3.90 25.17 41.16
CA GLY A 128 -3.61 25.50 42.57
C GLY A 128 -2.52 26.58 42.70
N THR A 129 -2.66 27.68 41.99
CA THR A 129 -1.83 28.87 42.12
C THR A 129 -2.50 29.74 43.17
N ALA A 130 -1.73 30.23 44.13
CA ALA A 130 -2.20 31.11 45.19
C ALA A 130 -2.58 32.53 44.68
N ASP A 131 -3.23 32.62 43.51
CA ASP A 131 -3.60 33.87 42.83
C ASP A 131 -4.46 34.75 43.73
N ALA A 132 -5.45 34.15 44.42
CA ALA A 132 -6.27 34.86 45.39
C ALA A 132 -5.45 35.39 46.59
N PHE A 133 -4.36 34.71 46.97
CA PHE A 133 -3.50 35.11 48.09
C PHE A 133 -2.56 36.26 47.69
N PHE A 134 -1.99 36.20 46.48
CA PHE A 134 -1.13 37.27 45.97
C PHE A 134 -1.93 38.53 45.61
N GLU A 135 -3.15 38.38 45.09
CA GLU A 135 -4.03 39.51 44.77
C GLU A 135 -4.41 40.29 46.04
N THR A 136 -4.79 39.60 47.11
CA THR A 136 -5.13 40.23 48.39
C THR A 136 -3.92 40.91 49.04
N MET A 137 -2.75 40.29 49.00
CA MET A 137 -1.51 40.88 49.52
C MET A 137 -1.07 42.12 48.71
N GLY A 138 -1.24 42.08 47.38
CA GLY A 138 -0.96 43.22 46.50
C GLY A 138 -1.86 44.43 46.77
N VAL A 139 -3.16 44.20 46.96
CA VAL A 139 -4.11 45.27 47.33
C VAL A 139 -3.75 45.87 48.70
N ALA A 140 -3.41 45.03 49.68
CA ALA A 140 -3.01 45.50 51.01
C ALA A 140 -1.76 46.39 50.99
N LEU A 141 -0.74 46.01 50.19
CA LEU A 141 0.49 46.80 50.03
C LEU A 141 0.24 48.15 49.35
N LEU A 142 -0.68 48.21 48.38
CA LEU A 142 -1.06 49.47 47.72
C LEU A 142 -1.69 50.46 48.70
N PHE A 143 -2.62 49.99 49.55
CA PHE A 143 -3.24 50.83 50.57
C PHE A 143 -2.22 51.32 51.62
N PHE A 144 -1.32 50.45 52.05
CA PHE A 144 -0.25 50.82 52.98
C PHE A 144 0.70 51.86 52.38
N GLY A 145 1.12 51.68 51.13
CA GLY A 145 1.94 52.64 50.40
C GLY A 145 1.25 54.00 50.24
N LEU A 146 -0.04 54.01 49.91
CA LEU A 146 -0.82 55.25 49.79
C LEU A 146 -0.92 56.00 51.13
N ALA A 147 -1.13 55.27 52.24
CA ALA A 147 -1.17 55.85 53.58
C ALA A 147 0.19 56.46 53.96
N LEU A 148 1.30 55.76 53.70
CA LEU A 148 2.65 56.26 53.95
C LEU A 148 2.95 57.52 53.12
N LEU A 149 2.53 57.56 51.86
CA LEU A 149 2.74 58.70 50.97
C LEU A 149 1.95 59.93 51.43
N LEU A 150 0.72 59.74 51.94
CA LEU A 150 -0.08 60.81 52.54
C LEU A 150 0.55 61.33 53.85
N LEU A 151 1.10 60.44 54.69
CA LEU A 151 1.79 60.82 55.92
C LEU A 151 3.10 61.58 55.64
N LEU A 152 3.92 61.11 54.70
CA LEU A 152 5.16 61.78 54.29
C LEU A 152 4.88 63.14 53.63
N ARG A 153 3.76 63.26 52.88
CA ARG A 153 3.29 64.54 52.36
C ARG A 153 2.88 65.51 53.46
N ARG A 154 2.25 65.04 54.55
CA ARG A 154 1.92 65.90 55.70
C ARG A 154 3.16 66.38 56.45
N VAL A 155 4.20 65.55 56.59
CA VAL A 155 5.45 65.93 57.25
C VAL A 155 6.24 66.96 56.42
N ARG A 156 6.26 66.83 55.10
CA ARG A 156 6.98 67.77 54.20
C ARG A 156 6.34 69.18 54.15
N VAL A 157 5.07 69.32 54.49
CA VAL A 157 4.37 70.61 54.55
C VAL A 157 4.63 71.37 55.87
N GLY A 158 5.25 70.72 56.87
CA GLY A 158 5.50 71.29 58.21
C GLY A 158 6.92 71.77 58.51
N ALA A 159 7.79 71.97 57.51
CA ALA A 159 9.17 72.46 57.73
C ALA A 159 9.31 73.95 57.35
N PRO A 160 9.23 74.90 58.32
CA PRO A 160 9.64 76.29 58.11
C PRO A 160 11.16 76.47 58.29
N SER A 161 11.74 77.38 57.51
CA SER A 161 12.95 78.14 57.87
C SER A 161 12.65 79.15 58.97
#